data_AF-F1TC80-F1
#
_entry.id   AF-F1TC80-F1
#
_cell.length_a   1.000
_cell.length_b   1.000
_cell.length_c   1.000
_cell.angle_alpha   90.00
_cell.angle_beta   90.00
_cell.angle_gamma   90.00
#
_symmetry.space_group_name_H-M   'P 1'
#
loop_
_entity.id
_entity.type
_entity.pdbx_description
1 polymer ?
#
loop_
_entity_poly.entity_id
_entity_poly.type
_entity_poly.pdbx_seq_one_letter_code
_entity_poly.pdbx_strand_id
1 'polypeptide(L)'
;MGENTGLKFISRCMAIAVCTRNRNWDEEEYRNGVSEPYKKVQKMQQELEAASAEPTVSQIKDAFYMLKSVFATKGTPIEEQTERVQQLLDETGLHSLFSGMEPISEKTDLQ
;
A
#
# COMPACT_ATOMS: atom_id res chain seq x y z
N MET A 1 -19.63 -7.64 15.80
CA MET A 1 -18.30 -7.06 15.54
C MET A 1 -18.35 -6.45 14.16
N GLY A 2 -18.27 -5.12 14.05
CA GLY A 2 -18.17 -4.47 12.75
C GLY A 2 -16.82 -4.83 12.13
N GLU A 3 -16.80 -5.08 10.83
CA GLU A 3 -15.57 -5.31 10.07
C GLU A 3 -14.68 -4.05 10.20
N ASN A 4 -13.46 -4.20 10.73
CA ASN A 4 -12.49 -3.10 10.77
C ASN A 4 -11.95 -2.88 9.36
N THR A 5 -12.65 -2.02 8.63
CA THR A 5 -12.39 -1.68 7.24
C THR A 5 -10.98 -1.14 7.01
N GLY A 6 -10.44 -0.37 7.96
CA GLY A 6 -9.08 0.19 7.86
C GLY A 6 -8.01 -0.89 7.98
N LEU A 7 -8.17 -1.84 8.91
CA LEU A 7 -7.23 -2.95 9.08
C LEU A 7 -7.28 -3.89 7.88
N LYS A 8 -8.48 -4.14 7.34
CA LYS A 8 -8.66 -4.85 6.06
C LYS A 8 -7.90 -4.17 4.94
N PHE A 9 -7.99 -2.84 4.81
CA PHE A 9 -7.25 -2.08 3.81
C PHE A 9 -5.72 -2.27 3.95
N ILE A 10 -5.19 -2.14 5.17
CA ILE A 10 -3.76 -2.36 5.44
C ILE A 10 -3.33 -3.77 5.04
N SER A 11 -4.08 -4.79 5.44
CA SER A 11 -3.83 -6.19 5.07
C SER A 11 -3.80 -6.40 3.57
N ARG A 12 -4.75 -5.79 2.84
CA ARG A 12 -4.84 -5.90 1.38
C ARG A 12 -3.70 -5.18 0.67
N CYS A 13 -3.26 -4.01 1.15
CA CYS A 13 -2.04 -3.36 0.64
C CYS A 13 -0.83 -4.30 0.72
N MET A 14 -0.63 -4.95 1.88
CA MET A 14 0.47 -5.90 2.06
C MET A 14 0.36 -7.13 1.16
N ALA A 15 -0.85 -7.67 0.98
CA ALA A 15 -1.08 -8.80 0.09
C ALA A 15 -0.77 -8.45 -1.38
N ILE A 16 -1.23 -7.30 -1.86
CA ILE A 16 -0.93 -6.83 -3.22
C ILE A 16 0.59 -6.63 -3.38
N ALA A 17 1.25 -6.02 -2.40
CA ALA A 17 2.70 -5.80 -2.43
C ALA A 17 3.49 -7.11 -2.55
N VAL A 18 3.04 -8.22 -1.97
CA VAL A 18 3.69 -9.54 -2.09
C VAL A 18 3.41 -10.17 -3.46
N CYS A 19 2.16 -10.08 -3.94
CA CYS A 19 1.71 -10.69 -5.18
C CYS A 19 2.21 -10.00 -6.46
N THR A 20 2.68 -8.75 -6.37
CA THR A 20 3.23 -8.02 -7.52
C THR A 20 4.59 -8.57 -7.93
N ARG A 21 4.74 -8.84 -9.23
CA ARG A 21 5.99 -9.35 -9.80
C ARG A 21 7.08 -8.29 -9.70
N ASN A 22 8.24 -8.66 -9.17
CA ASN A 22 9.42 -7.80 -9.21
C ASN A 22 10.05 -7.79 -10.62
N ARG A 23 10.30 -6.61 -11.18
CA ARG A 23 11.06 -6.40 -12.42
C ARG A 23 12.36 -5.59 -12.21
N ASN A 24 12.63 -5.16 -10.98
CA ASN A 24 13.86 -4.45 -10.62
C ASN A 24 14.93 -5.44 -10.12
N TRP A 25 16.18 -5.19 -10.53
CA TRP A 25 17.36 -5.99 -10.19
C TRP A 25 18.32 -5.25 -9.24
N ASP A 26 18.04 -3.98 -8.95
CA ASP A 26 18.79 -3.19 -7.99
C ASP A 26 18.37 -3.54 -6.55
N GLU A 27 19.30 -4.11 -5.80
CA GLU A 27 19.08 -4.56 -4.42
C GLU A 27 18.89 -3.41 -3.44
N GLU A 28 19.52 -2.26 -3.67
CA GLU A 28 19.41 -1.08 -2.82
C GLU A 28 18.05 -0.41 -2.99
N GLU A 29 17.63 -0.21 -4.24
CA GLU A 29 16.27 0.26 -4.54
C GLU A 29 15.22 -0.71 -3.97
N TYR A 30 15.40 -2.03 -4.14
CA TYR A 30 14.48 -3.02 -3.59
C TYR A 30 14.41 -2.96 -2.06
N ARG A 31 15.54 -2.80 -1.38
CA ARG A 31 15.57 -2.66 0.08
C ARG A 31 14.79 -1.43 0.52
N ASN A 32 15.12 -0.26 -0.06
CA ASN A 32 14.57 1.03 0.35
C ASN A 32 13.09 1.19 -0.05
N GLY A 33 12.70 0.63 -1.20
CA GLY A 33 11.38 0.82 -1.79
C GLY A 33 10.38 -0.31 -1.57
N VAL A 34 10.85 -1.52 -1.20
CA VAL A 34 9.99 -2.68 -0.90
C VAL A 34 10.20 -3.16 0.53
N SER A 35 11.41 -3.57 0.88
CA SER A 35 11.64 -4.33 2.13
C SER A 35 11.42 -3.49 3.39
N GLU A 36 12.00 -2.29 3.45
CA GLU A 36 11.87 -1.40 4.61
C GLU A 36 10.45 -0.84 4.77
N PRO A 37 9.79 -0.30 3.72
CA PRO A 37 8.40 0.16 3.80
C PRO A 37 7.45 -0.97 4.22
N TYR A 38 7.61 -2.17 3.65
CA TYR A 38 6.78 -3.32 4.00
C TYR A 38 6.94 -3.71 5.47
N LYS A 39 8.18 -3.82 5.98
CA LYS A 39 8.44 -4.14 7.40
C LYS A 39 7.84 -3.11 8.35
N LYS A 40 7.88 -1.82 7.99
CA LYS A 40 7.26 -0.74 8.78
C LYS A 40 5.74 -0.95 8.90
N VAL A 41 5.06 -1.21 7.78
CA VAL A 41 3.60 -1.42 7.77
C VAL A 41 3.23 -2.75 8.43
N GLN A 42 4.03 -3.80 8.26
CA GLN A 42 3.84 -5.08 8.94
C GLN A 42 3.86 -4.92 10.47
N LYS A 43 4.86 -4.20 10.99
CA LYS A 43 4.94 -3.93 12.43
C LYS A 43 3.75 -3.11 12.93
N MET A 44 3.36 -2.08 12.19
CA MET A 44 2.19 -1.25 12.51
C MET A 44 0.89 -2.09 12.56
N GLN A 45 0.69 -2.98 11.59
CA GLN A 45 -0.47 -3.89 11.57
C GLN A 45 -0.48 -4.81 12.81
N GLN A 46 0.66 -5.43 13.13
CA GLN A 46 0.81 -6.30 14.30
C GLN A 46 0.50 -5.56 15.61
N GLU A 47 0.93 -4.32 15.75
CA GLU A 47 0.65 -3.48 16.92
C GLU A 47 -0.85 -3.16 17.05
N LEU A 48 -1.52 -2.85 15.93
CA LEU A 48 -2.98 -2.61 15.90
C LEU A 48 -3.77 -3.86 16.28
N GLU A 49 -3.37 -5.03 15.75
CA GLU A 49 -4.00 -6.32 16.06
C GLU A 49 -3.81 -6.70 17.53
N ALA A 50 -2.59 -6.58 18.04
CA ALA A 50 -2.27 -6.88 19.43
C ALA A 50 -3.04 -5.96 20.41
N ALA A 51 -3.25 -4.70 20.04
CA ALA A 51 -4.02 -3.74 20.81
C ALA A 51 -5.54 -3.83 20.57
N SER A 52 -6.00 -4.65 19.61
CA SER A 52 -7.39 -4.64 19.12
C SER A 52 -7.89 -3.22 18.78
N ALA A 53 -7.02 -2.42 18.18
CA ALA A 53 -7.23 -1.01 17.89
C ALA A 53 -7.59 -0.76 16.42
N GLU A 54 -8.40 0.26 16.19
CA GLU A 54 -8.69 0.77 14.85
C GLU A 54 -7.51 1.60 14.32
N PRO A 55 -7.08 1.41 13.05
CA PRO A 55 -6.06 2.26 12.47
C PRO A 55 -6.55 3.70 12.32
N THR A 56 -5.65 4.64 12.57
CA THR A 56 -5.86 6.04 12.22
C THR A 56 -5.81 6.25 10.70
N VAL A 57 -6.39 7.35 10.23
CA VAL A 57 -6.27 7.78 8.82
C VAL A 57 -4.80 7.86 8.37
N SER A 58 -3.90 8.31 9.24
CA SER A 58 -2.46 8.38 8.91
C SER A 58 -1.87 7.00 8.67
N GLN A 59 -2.23 6.00 9.48
CA GLN A 59 -1.76 4.62 9.34
C GLN A 59 -2.31 3.95 8.07
N ILE A 60 -3.56 4.23 7.72
CA ILE A 60 -4.15 3.78 6.45
C ILE A 60 -3.37 4.38 5.26
N LYS A 61 -3.05 5.68 5.32
CA LYS A 61 -2.25 6.36 4.29
C LYS A 61 -0.82 5.82 4.22
N ASP A 62 -0.18 5.52 5.35
CA ASP A 62 1.15 4.92 5.39
C ASP A 62 1.19 3.56 4.67
N ALA A 63 0.16 2.73 4.85
CA ALA A 63 0.03 1.46 4.11
C ALA A 63 -0.16 1.67 2.60
N PHE A 64 -0.92 2.70 2.21
CA PHE A 64 -1.07 3.07 0.81
C PHE A 64 0.23 3.60 0.18
N TYR A 65 0.99 4.45 0.89
CA TYR A 65 2.27 4.95 0.42
C TYR A 65 3.32 3.84 0.29
N MET A 66 3.32 2.87 1.23
CA MET A 66 4.11 1.66 1.09
C MET A 66 3.75 0.90 -0.19
N LEU A 67 2.46 0.69 -0.46
CA LEU A 67 2.03 0.01 -1.68
C LEU A 67 2.46 0.75 -2.96
N LYS A 68 2.33 2.08 -3.00
CA LYS A 68 2.83 2.90 -4.11
C LYS A 68 4.34 2.77 -4.31
N SER A 69 5.10 2.80 -3.21
CA SER A 69 6.55 2.58 -3.25
C SER A 69 6.89 1.22 -3.84
N VAL A 70 6.20 0.16 -3.41
CA VAL A 70 6.41 -1.19 -3.94
C VAL A 70 6.14 -1.26 -5.43
N PHE A 71 5.04 -0.65 -5.90
CA PHE A 71 4.72 -0.63 -7.31
C PHE A 71 5.80 0.06 -8.16
N ALA A 72 6.25 1.23 -7.72
CA ALA A 72 7.29 2.01 -8.39
C ALA A 72 8.60 1.20 -8.44
N THR A 73 9.07 0.70 -7.29
CA THR A 73 10.32 -0.05 -7.20
C THR A 73 10.28 -1.36 -7.97
N LYS A 74 9.16 -2.10 -7.96
CA LYS A 74 9.06 -3.35 -8.72
C LYS A 74 8.85 -3.14 -10.22
N GLY A 75 8.66 -1.90 -10.67
CA GLY A 75 8.33 -1.59 -12.06
C GLY A 75 6.98 -2.17 -12.48
N THR A 76 5.96 -2.06 -11.63
CA THR A 76 4.59 -2.54 -11.92
C THR A 76 3.95 -1.65 -12.98
N PRO A 77 3.27 -2.18 -14.02
CA PRO A 77 2.69 -1.35 -15.09
C PRO A 77 1.57 -0.47 -14.53
N ILE A 78 1.42 0.74 -15.07
CA ILE A 78 0.48 1.74 -14.53
C ILE A 78 -0.97 1.26 -14.56
N GLU A 79 -1.34 0.47 -15.57
CA GLU A 79 -2.66 -0.14 -15.69
C GLU A 79 -2.92 -1.12 -14.56
N GLU A 80 -1.94 -1.98 -14.24
CA GLU A 80 -2.04 -2.93 -13.12
C GLU A 80 -2.09 -2.19 -11.79
N GLN A 81 -1.27 -1.15 -11.60
CA GLN A 81 -1.31 -0.35 -10.37
C GLN A 81 -2.70 0.25 -10.16
N THR A 82 -3.29 0.83 -11.21
CA THR A 82 -4.61 1.45 -11.19
C THR A 82 -5.71 0.42 -10.90
N GLU A 83 -5.68 -0.73 -11.59
CA GLU A 83 -6.63 -1.82 -11.36
C GLU A 83 -6.59 -2.33 -9.92
N ARG A 84 -5.38 -2.57 -9.38
CA ARG A 84 -5.20 -3.07 -8.00
C ARG A 84 -5.69 -2.07 -6.96
N VAL A 85 -5.44 -0.77 -7.16
CA VAL A 85 -5.90 0.26 -6.23
C VAL A 85 -7.41 0.46 -6.32
N GLN A 86 -7.98 0.44 -7.53
CA GLN A 86 -9.43 0.52 -7.68
C GLN A 86 -10.11 -0.66 -6.97
N GLN A 87 -9.64 -1.88 -7.22
CA GLN A 87 -10.14 -3.08 -6.54
C GLN A 87 -10.02 -2.98 -5.01
N LEU A 88 -8.87 -2.50 -4.51
CA LEU A 88 -8.64 -2.30 -3.08
C LEU A 88 -9.65 -1.31 -2.48
N LEU A 89 -9.90 -0.20 -3.16
CA LEU A 89 -10.86 0.80 -2.70
C LEU A 89 -12.30 0.27 -2.75
N ASP A 90 -12.67 -0.46 -3.80
CA ASP A 90 -14.00 -1.07 -3.94
C ASP A 90 -14.25 -2.11 -2.83
N GLU A 91 -13.27 -2.96 -2.53
CA GLU A 91 -13.34 -4.01 -1.49
C GLU A 91 -13.44 -3.47 -0.06
N THR A 92 -13.00 -2.22 0.15
CA THR A 92 -12.92 -1.58 1.46
C THR A 92 -13.86 -0.39 1.60
N GLY A 93 -14.45 0.12 0.52
CA GLY A 93 -15.32 1.30 0.56
C GLY A 93 -14.61 2.60 0.98
N LEU A 94 -13.28 2.67 0.93
CA LEU A 94 -12.51 3.83 1.38
C LEU A 94 -12.34 4.93 0.33
N HIS A 95 -13.10 4.91 -0.76
CA HIS A 95 -13.01 5.91 -1.85
C HIS A 95 -13.05 7.36 -1.35
N SER A 96 -13.89 7.68 -0.38
CA SER A 96 -14.02 9.04 0.16
C SER A 96 -12.75 9.54 0.84
N LEU A 97 -11.93 8.64 1.40
CA LEU A 97 -10.66 8.97 2.03
C LEU A 97 -9.58 9.35 0.98
N PHE A 98 -9.72 8.83 -0.23
CA PHE A 98 -8.74 8.96 -1.32
C PHE A 98 -9.24 9.83 -2.49
N SER A 99 -10.42 10.42 -2.40
CA SER A 99 -11.06 11.20 -3.48
C SER A 99 -10.29 12.46 -3.92
N GLY A 100 -9.36 12.95 -3.08
CA GLY A 100 -8.47 14.07 -3.40
C GLY A 100 -7.00 13.67 -3.54
N MET A 101 -6.70 12.37 -3.61
CA MET A 101 -5.34 11.88 -3.79
C MET A 101 -5.04 11.76 -5.29
N GLU A 102 -3.87 12.26 -5.72
CA GLU A 102 -3.44 12.17 -7.12
C GLU A 102 -3.53 10.72 -7.64
N PRO A 103 -4.03 10.51 -8.87
CA PRO A 103 -3.98 9.21 -9.51
C PRO A 103 -2.55 8.69 -9.52
N ILE A 104 -2.42 7.37 -9.63
CA ILE A 104 -1.12 6.78 -9.92
C ILE A 104 -0.76 7.28 -11.33
N SER A 105 0.19 8.22 -11.42
CA SER A 105 0.68 8.79 -12.67
C SER A 105 2.10 8.29 -12.95
N GLU A 106 2.48 8.23 -14.22
CA GLU A 106 3.75 7.66 -14.71
C GLU A 106 5.03 8.37 -14.21
N LYS A 107 4.94 9.43 -13.40
CA LYS A 107 6.12 10.21 -13.00
C LYS A 107 6.07 10.52 -11.51
N THR A 108 6.76 9.71 -10.73
CA THR A 108 7.42 10.27 -9.56
C THR A 108 8.70 10.89 -10.11
N ASP A 109 8.69 12.21 -10.24
CA ASP A 109 9.86 12.99 -10.58
C ASP A 109 10.99 12.59 -9.63
N LEU A 110 12.02 11.94 -10.18
CA LEU A 110 13.37 12.05 -9.67
C LEU A 110 13.75 13.53 -9.82
N GLN A 111 13.60 14.30 -8.74
CA GLN A 111 14.35 15.54 -8.54
C GLN A 111 15.63 15.23 -7.77
#